data_AF-C6H1R3-F1
#
_entry.id   AF-C6H1R3-F1
#
_cell.length_a   1.000
_cell.length_b   1.000
_cell.length_c   1.000
_cell.angle_alpha   90.00
_cell.angle_beta   90.00
_cell.angle_gamma   90.00
#
_symmetry.space_group_name_H-M   'P 1'
#
loop_
_entity.id
_entity.type
_entity.pdbx_description
1 polymer ?
#
loop_
_entity_poly.entity_id
_entity_poly.type
_entity_poly.pdbx_seq_one_letter_code
_entity_poly.pdbx_strand_id
1 'polypeptide(L)' 'MTTSKTILYALNEVCSGFDHIGHNSFWTLIFLWIIPNGLWIVAPGYASFYFGSEILDAIAPSDGLSDTNEDLKLK' A
#
# COMPACT_ATOMS: atom_id res chain seq x y z
N MET A 1 -2.36 -5.76 -7.94
CA MET A 1 -2.05 -7.10 -7.41
C MET A 1 -0.55 -7.33 -7.20
N THR A 2 0.27 -6.30 -7.03
CA THR A 2 1.72 -6.44 -6.82
C THR A 2 2.01 -6.67 -5.34
N THR A 3 1.59 -5.76 -4.47
CA THR A 3 1.85 -5.83 -3.03
C THR A 3 1.31 -7.09 -2.37
N SER A 4 0.02 -7.41 -2.58
CA SER A 4 -0.61 -8.60 -1.99
C SER A 4 0.07 -9.91 -2.43
N LYS A 5 0.41 -10.04 -3.72
CA LYS A 5 1.06 -11.24 -4.24
C LYS A 5 2.50 -11.37 -3.71
N THR A 6 3.26 -10.28 -3.64
CA THR A 6 4.63 -10.30 -3.09
C THR A 6 4.63 -10.65 -1.60
N ILE A 7 3.70 -10.12 -0.81
CA ILE A 7 3.56 -10.44 0.62
C ILE A 7 3.17 -11.90 0.81
N LEU A 8 2.18 -12.40 0.05
CA LEU A 8 1.74 -13.79 0.15
C LEU A 8 2.86 -14.78 -0.17
N TYR A 9 3.68 -14.51 -1.19
CA TYR A 9 4.83 -15.37 -1.49
C TYR A 9 5.91 -15.30 -0.41
N ALA A 10 6.17 -14.13 0.15
CA ALA A 10 7.14 -13.99 1.24
C ALA A 10 6.69 -14.78 2.49
N LEU A 11 5.41 -14.68 2.88
CA LEU A 11 4.84 -15.46 3.98
C LEU A 11 4.82 -16.97 3.69
N ASN A 12 4.48 -17.37 2.46
CA ASN A 12 4.48 -18.77 2.06
C ASN A 12 5.88 -19.40 2.20
N GLU A 13 6.92 -18.68 1.82
CA GLU A 13 8.30 -19.15 1.97
C GLU A 13 8.75 -19.25 3.43
N VAL A 14 8.36 -18.30 4.27
CA VAL A 14 8.60 -18.38 5.72
C VAL A 14 7.90 -19.59 6.33
N CYS A 15 6.65 -19.86 5.96
CA CYS A 15 5.89 -21.02 6.43
C CYS A 15 6.42 -22.36 5.88
N SER A 16 7.03 -22.34 4.69
CA SER A 16 7.64 -23.51 4.06
C SER A 16 9.08 -23.78 4.52
N GLY A 17 9.64 -22.95 5.41
CA GLY A 17 11.04 -23.09 5.85
C GLY A 17 12.07 -22.74 4.78
N PHE A 18 11.71 -21.87 3.83
CA PHE A 18 12.53 -21.45 2.69
C PHE A 18 12.88 -22.60 1.72
N ASP A 19 11.98 -23.57 1.55
CA ASP A 19 12.23 -24.76 0.72
C ASP A 19 12.61 -24.43 -0.74
N HIS A 20 12.08 -23.35 -1.32
CA HIS A 20 12.37 -22.99 -2.72
C HIS A 20 13.51 -21.98 -2.90
N ILE A 21 13.90 -21.24 -1.84
CA ILE A 21 14.89 -20.15 -1.94
C ILE A 21 16.15 -20.43 -1.10
N GLY A 22 16.06 -21.32 -0.11
CA GLY A 22 17.10 -21.63 0.87
C GLY A 22 18.34 -22.34 0.32
N HIS A 23 18.29 -22.82 -0.94
CA HIS A 23 19.46 -23.34 -1.64
C HIS A 23 20.46 -22.26 -2.05
N ASN A 24 20.06 -20.98 -2.06
CA ASN A 24 20.95 -19.87 -2.38
C ASN A 24 21.73 -19.40 -1.15
N SER A 25 22.96 -18.94 -1.36
CA SER A 25 23.73 -18.26 -0.30
C SER A 25 22.91 -17.13 0.31
N PHE A 26 22.99 -16.97 1.64
CA PHE A 26 22.27 -15.95 2.40
C PHE A 26 22.46 -14.54 1.82
N TRP A 27 23.67 -14.22 1.36
CA TRP A 27 23.97 -12.94 0.70
C TRP A 27 23.26 -12.77 -0.65
N THR A 28 23.19 -13.82 -1.46
CA THR A 28 22.45 -13.81 -2.73
C THR A 28 20.95 -13.60 -2.49
N LEU A 29 20.41 -14.23 -1.44
CA LEU A 29 19.00 -14.10 -1.07
C LEU A 29 18.66 -12.66 -0.64
N ILE A 30 19.51 -12.02 0.15
CA ILE A 30 19.28 -10.62 0.55
C ILE A 30 19.30 -9.68 -0.66
N PHE A 31 20.35 -9.75 -1.50
CA PHE A 31 20.51 -8.81 -2.60
C PHE A 31 19.53 -9.04 -3.75
N LEU A 32 19.27 -10.31 -4.11
CA LEU A 32 18.48 -10.65 -5.30
C LEU A 32 17.01 -10.92 -5.00
N TRP A 33 16.66 -11.21 -3.74
CA TRP A 33 15.29 -11.51 -3.34
C TRP A 33 14.74 -10.48 -2.36
N ILE A 34 15.39 -10.18 -1.23
CA ILE A 34 14.82 -9.26 -0.21
C ILE A 34 14.74 -7.82 -0.74
N ILE A 35 15.85 -7.27 -1.23
CA ILE A 35 15.92 -5.86 -1.66
C ILE A 35 14.94 -5.54 -2.80
N PRO A 36 14.93 -6.26 -3.94
CA PRO A 36 14.03 -5.94 -5.04
C PRO A 36 12.55 -6.19 -4.69
N ASN A 37 12.22 -7.29 -3.99
CA ASN A 37 10.85 -7.53 -3.56
C ASN A 37 10.38 -6.50 -2.53
N GLY A 38 11.24 -6.10 -1.60
CA GLY A 38 10.95 -5.06 -0.61
C GLY A 38 10.67 -3.71 -1.27
N LEU A 39 11.48 -3.31 -2.24
CA LEU A 39 11.24 -2.09 -3.04
C LEU A 39 9.88 -2.16 -3.75
N TRP A 40 9.54 -3.34 -4.30
CA TRP A 40 8.25 -3.58 -4.97
C TRP A 40 7.06 -3.70 -4.03
N ILE A 41 7.24 -3.75 -2.72
CA ILE A 41 6.17 -3.64 -1.73
C ILE A 41 5.94 -2.16 -1.40
N VAL A 42 7.03 -1.43 -1.14
CA VAL A 42 6.98 -0.03 -0.70
C VAL A 42 6.44 0.89 -1.80
N ALA A 43 6.96 0.79 -3.03
CA ALA A 43 6.57 1.68 -4.12
C ALA A 43 5.05 1.61 -4.46
N PRO A 44 4.46 0.44 -4.79
CA PRO A 44 3.02 0.36 -5.03
C PRO A 44 2.17 0.48 -3.77
N GLY A 45 2.71 0.16 -2.59
CA GLY A 45 2.05 0.41 -1.30
C GLY A 45 1.85 1.92 -1.07
N TYR A 46 2.89 2.71 -1.27
CA TYR A 46 2.82 4.18 -1.20
C TYR A 46 1.84 4.75 -2.22
N ALA A 47 1.93 4.30 -3.48
CA ALA A 47 0.99 4.74 -4.52
C ALA A 47 -0.47 4.44 -4.14
N SER A 48 -0.73 3.25 -3.59
CA SER A 48 -2.07 2.84 -3.16
C SER A 48 -2.59 3.71 -2.01
N PHE A 49 -1.72 4.10 -1.07
CA PHE A 49 -2.06 5.02 0.02
C PHE A 49 -2.37 6.43 -0.50
N TYR A 50 -1.53 6.96 -1.39
CA TYR A 50 -1.71 8.28 -1.99
C TYR A 50 -3.01 8.36 -2.79
N PHE A 51 -3.21 7.45 -3.74
CA PHE A 51 -4.45 7.42 -4.54
C PHE A 51 -5.69 7.10 -3.69
N GLY A 52 -5.54 6.27 -2.66
CA GLY A 52 -6.62 6.00 -1.71
C GLY A 52 -7.06 7.26 -0.96
N SER A 53 -6.12 8.12 -0.57
CA SER A 53 -6.41 9.39 0.10
C SER A 53 -7.11 10.37 -0.84
N GLU A 54 -6.64 10.49 -2.08
CA GLU A 54 -7.30 11.32 -3.11
C GLU A 54 -8.74 10.86 -3.38
N ILE A 55 -8.99 9.55 -3.38
CA ILE A 55 -10.34 9.00 -3.54
C ILE A 55 -11.22 9.34 -2.32
N LEU A 56 -10.68 9.25 -1.10
CA LEU A 56 -11.41 9.61 0.12
C LEU A 56 -11.75 11.09 0.15
N ASP A 57 -10.83 11.97 -0.23
CA ASP A 57 -11.05 13.41 -0.32
C ASP A 57 -12.10 13.76 -1.39
N ALA A 58 -12.10 13.05 -2.52
CA ALA A 58 -13.10 13.23 -3.57
C ALA A 58 -14.50 12.75 -3.17
N ILE A 59 -14.60 11.78 -2.25
CA ILE A 59 -15.87 11.24 -1.74
C ILE A 59 -16.33 11.98 -0.49
N ALA A 60 -15.43 12.66 0.22
CA ALA A 60 -15.75 13.42 1.42
C ALA A 60 -16.84 14.46 1.10
N PRO A 61 -17.93 14.52 1.90
CA PRO A 61 -18.93 15.56 1.75
C PRO A 61 -18.28 16.94 1.83
N SER A 62 -18.66 17.87 0.96
CA SER A 62 -18.28 19.27 1.14
C SER A 62 -18.87 19.78 2.45
N ASP A 63 -18.05 19.90 3.49
CA ASP A 63 -18.45 20.43 4.80
C ASP A 63 -18.96 21.90 4.71
N GLY A 64 -18.86 22.52 3.54
CA GLY A 64 -19.32 23.88 3.23
C GLY A 64 -20.80 24.05 2.87
N LEU A 65 -21.71 23.13 3.25
CA LEU A 65 -23.16 23.34 3.06
C LEU A 65 -23.94 23.61 4.37
N SER A 66 -23.25 23.90 5.47
CA SER A 66 -23.92 24.34 6.72
C SER A 66 -24.17 25.86 6.78
N ASP A 67 -23.42 26.68 6.04
CA ASP A 67 -23.42 28.14 6.30
C ASP A 67 -24.36 28.95 5.39
N THR A 68 -24.77 28.44 4.23
CA THR A 68 -25.59 29.22 3.28
C THR A 68 -27.02 29.49 3.79
N ASN A 69 -27.53 28.70 4.74
CA ASN A 69 -28.89 28.89 5.27
C ASN A 69 -28.98 29.95 6.37
N GLU A 70 -27.89 30.24 7.09
CA GLU A 70 -27.81 31.34 8.07
C GLU A 70 -27.52 32.68 7.37
N ASP A 71 -26.70 32.67 6.31
CA ASP A 71 -26.39 33.87 5.52
C ASP A 71 -27.57 34.40 4.70
N LEU A 72 -28.54 33.54 4.36
CA LEU A 72 -29.80 33.93 3.70
C LEU A 72 -30.87 34.44 4.66
N LYS A 73 -30.72 34.24 5.97
CA LYS A 73 -31.65 34.72 7.01
C LYS A 73 -31.35 36.16 7.47
N LEU A 74 -30.17 36.69 7.15
CA LEU A 74 -29.67 37.98 7.62
C LEU A 74 -29.67 39.10 6.55
N LYS A 75 -30.25 38.86 5.37
CA LYS A 75 -30.41 39.86 4.30
C LYS A 75 -31.87 40.22 4.04
#